data_AF-B9M484-F1
#
_entry.id   AF-B9M484-F1
#
_cell.length_a   1.000
_cell.length_b   1.000
_cell.length_c   1.000
_cell.angle_alpha   90.00
_cell.angle_beta   90.00
_cell.angle_gamma   90.00
#
_symmetry.space_group_name_H-M   'P 1'
#
loop_
_entity.id
_entity.type
_entity.pdbx_description
1 polymer ?
#
loop_
_entity_poly.entity_id
_entity_poly.type
_entity_poly.pdbx_seq_one_letter_code
_entity_poly.pdbx_strand_id
1 'polypeptide(L)'
;MTSYRIGSSGDDVMLIQKALQDAGFYQSQPDGVFGPNTDAAVRNFQAASGLGGDGIVGPATWAKLFPSQSPAPAPLSGSLDTRCLALTGSFETGRLSPDCFACVAGNFDGQGMSFGALQWNFGQGTLQPLLKQMFTNHVDVATTVFGSNLSRLQEAVHGGRDSAMSFAVSIQDTSGKSIKDPWKQMFRALGLTPEYQAIEVSSAAAYYGRALSLCKDYGLWTQRGRALMFDISVQNGSIPDSVRSLILADFRQVSPSLSAEDTELAKMRIVANRRAEAARPAFVEDVRRRKLCIAEGKGVVHGITYDLARQFGLDLESAD
;
A
#
# COMPACT_ATOMS: atom_id res chain seq x y z
N MET A 1 -7.70 19.67 10.94
CA MET A 1 -8.43 18.85 9.95
C MET A 1 -8.59 19.67 8.68
N THR A 2 -8.27 19.09 7.53
CA THR A 2 -8.37 19.79 6.24
C THR A 2 -9.84 19.89 5.83
N SER A 3 -10.25 21.05 5.33
CA SER A 3 -11.61 21.31 4.83
C SER A 3 -11.49 22.02 3.49
N TYR A 4 -12.28 21.61 2.49
CA TYR A 4 -12.29 22.24 1.16
C TYR A 4 -13.51 23.14 1.01
N ARG A 5 -13.32 24.32 0.43
CA ARG A 5 -14.34 25.36 0.25
C ARG A 5 -13.95 26.26 -0.92
N ILE A 6 -14.78 27.25 -1.24
CA ILE A 6 -14.45 28.26 -2.26
C ILE A 6 -13.02 28.79 -2.06
N GLY A 7 -12.23 28.74 -3.14
CA GLY A 7 -10.82 29.14 -3.18
C GLY A 7 -9.82 28.02 -2.89
N SER A 8 -10.26 26.81 -2.48
CA SER A 8 -9.41 25.62 -2.44
C SER A 8 -9.05 25.16 -3.86
N SER A 9 -7.88 24.56 -4.05
CA SER A 9 -7.45 23.97 -5.32
C SER A 9 -6.50 22.79 -5.13
N GLY A 10 -6.38 21.93 -6.14
CA GLY A 10 -5.46 20.78 -6.17
C GLY A 10 -6.16 19.44 -6.39
N ASP A 11 -5.40 18.36 -6.32
CA ASP A 11 -5.86 17.00 -6.65
C ASP A 11 -7.05 16.54 -5.80
N ASP A 12 -7.09 16.91 -4.52
CA ASP A 12 -8.22 16.60 -3.63
C ASP A 12 -9.52 17.28 -4.09
N VAL A 13 -9.43 18.50 -4.63
CA VAL A 13 -10.60 19.21 -5.17
C VAL A 13 -11.07 18.54 -6.46
N MET A 14 -10.14 18.08 -7.30
CA MET A 14 -10.47 17.32 -8.51
C MET A 14 -11.16 16.00 -8.16
N LEU A 15 -10.69 15.32 -7.10
CA LEU A 15 -11.31 14.12 -6.58
C LEU A 15 -12.75 14.37 -6.07
N ILE A 16 -12.96 15.46 -5.33
CA ILE A 16 -14.29 15.90 -4.87
C ILE A 16 -15.21 16.17 -6.08
N GLN A 17 -14.75 16.93 -7.07
CA GLN A 17 -15.51 17.24 -8.27
C GLN A 17 -15.93 15.97 -9.02
N LYS A 18 -15.02 14.99 -9.13
CA LYS A 18 -15.30 13.70 -9.76
C LYS A 18 -16.34 12.90 -8.96
N ALA A 19 -16.19 12.82 -7.64
CA ALA A 19 -17.18 12.13 -6.79
C ALA A 19 -18.57 12.79 -6.85
N LEU A 20 -18.63 14.12 -6.88
CA LEU A 20 -19.88 14.87 -7.08
C LEU A 20 -20.47 14.63 -8.46
N GLN A 21 -19.64 14.50 -9.49
CA GLN A 21 -20.08 14.19 -10.85
C GLN A 21 -20.66 12.77 -10.93
N ASP A 22 -19.98 11.79 -10.34
CA ASP A 22 -20.44 10.40 -10.26
C ASP A 22 -21.76 10.30 -9.46
N ALA A 23 -21.93 11.13 -8.44
CA ALA A 23 -23.17 11.24 -7.66
C ALA A 23 -24.28 12.06 -8.36
N GLY A 24 -24.02 12.63 -9.54
CA GLY A 24 -24.99 13.41 -10.32
C GLY A 24 -25.20 14.86 -9.88
N PHE A 25 -24.33 15.40 -9.02
CA PHE A 25 -24.42 16.76 -8.48
C PHE A 25 -23.49 17.77 -9.17
N TYR A 26 -22.53 17.33 -9.99
CA TYR A 26 -21.59 18.19 -10.70
C TYR A 26 -21.56 17.88 -12.20
N GLN A 27 -21.78 18.89 -13.05
CA GLN A 27 -21.90 18.72 -14.50
C GLN A 27 -20.68 19.23 -15.30
N SER A 28 -19.81 20.00 -14.67
CA SER A 28 -18.62 20.56 -15.31
C SER A 28 -17.47 19.55 -15.33
N GLN A 29 -16.47 19.80 -16.17
CA GLN A 29 -15.22 19.04 -16.13
C GLN A 29 -14.48 19.30 -14.81
N PRO A 30 -14.00 18.27 -14.10
CA PRO A 30 -13.13 18.45 -12.95
C PRO A 30 -11.83 19.16 -13.35
N ASP A 31 -11.58 20.31 -12.75
CA ASP A 31 -10.43 21.17 -13.03
C ASP A 31 -9.51 21.36 -11.81
N GLY A 32 -9.89 20.77 -10.67
CA GLY A 32 -9.16 20.92 -9.42
C GLY A 32 -9.31 22.30 -8.78
N VAL A 33 -10.28 23.12 -9.19
CA VAL A 33 -10.55 24.44 -8.62
C VAL A 33 -11.91 24.47 -7.95
N PHE A 34 -11.94 24.82 -6.66
CA PHE A 34 -13.16 24.89 -5.89
C PHE A 34 -13.81 26.26 -6.12
N GLY A 35 -14.44 26.40 -7.29
CA GLY A 35 -15.19 27.60 -7.69
C GLY A 35 -16.68 27.54 -7.32
N PRO A 36 -17.48 28.54 -7.77
CA PRO A 36 -18.91 28.61 -7.50
C PRO A 36 -19.70 27.37 -7.92
N ASN A 37 -19.31 26.73 -9.03
CA ASN A 37 -19.95 25.50 -9.50
C ASN A 37 -19.72 24.32 -8.54
N THR A 38 -18.51 24.20 -8.00
CA THR A 38 -18.17 23.16 -7.02
C THR A 38 -18.90 23.41 -5.70
N ASP A 39 -18.97 24.66 -5.23
CA ASP A 39 -19.73 25.03 -4.03
C ASP A 39 -21.22 24.68 -4.16
N ALA A 40 -21.86 25.06 -5.27
CA ALA A 40 -23.25 24.72 -5.53
C ALA A 40 -23.49 23.20 -5.53
N ALA A 41 -22.61 22.43 -6.19
CA ALA A 41 -22.69 20.98 -6.20
C ALA A 41 -22.54 20.36 -4.80
N VAL A 42 -21.59 20.86 -4.00
CA VAL A 42 -21.38 20.40 -2.62
C VAL A 42 -22.61 20.67 -1.76
N ARG A 43 -23.19 21.88 -1.83
CA ARG A 43 -24.40 22.21 -1.06
C ARG A 43 -25.58 21.31 -1.42
N ASN A 44 -25.79 21.08 -2.71
CA ASN A 44 -26.86 20.21 -3.19
C ASN A 44 -26.66 18.76 -2.74
N PHE A 45 -25.42 18.26 -2.86
CA PHE A 45 -25.06 16.93 -2.38
C PHE A 45 -25.25 16.79 -0.87
N GLN A 46 -24.82 17.78 -0.09
CA GLN A 46 -24.99 17.81 1.36
C GLN A 46 -26.48 17.76 1.74
N ALA A 47 -27.30 18.61 1.12
CA ALA A 47 -28.75 18.62 1.37
C ALA A 47 -29.39 17.26 1.03
N ALA A 48 -29.05 16.68 -0.12
CA ALA A 48 -29.52 15.36 -0.52
C ALA A 48 -29.02 14.23 0.40
N SER A 49 -27.86 14.42 1.05
CA SER A 49 -27.23 13.46 1.95
C SER A 49 -27.62 13.64 3.43
N GLY A 50 -28.54 14.57 3.74
CA GLY A 50 -28.98 14.86 5.11
C GLY A 50 -27.97 15.65 5.95
N LEU A 51 -27.07 16.40 5.31
CA LEU A 51 -26.09 17.27 5.96
C LEU A 51 -26.52 18.74 5.87
N GLY A 52 -25.96 19.59 6.75
CA GLY A 52 -26.08 21.04 6.61
C GLY A 52 -25.37 21.51 5.35
N GLY A 53 -26.11 22.08 4.40
CA GLY A 53 -25.63 22.56 3.09
C GLY A 53 -24.75 23.82 3.19
N ASP A 54 -23.67 23.74 3.95
CA ASP A 54 -22.75 24.84 4.24
C ASP A 54 -21.72 25.10 3.13
N GLY A 55 -21.62 24.20 2.13
CA GLY A 55 -20.68 24.30 1.01
C GLY A 55 -19.25 23.91 1.38
N ILE A 56 -19.03 23.39 2.59
CA ILE A 56 -17.73 23.00 3.10
C ILE A 56 -17.60 21.48 3.07
N VAL A 57 -16.61 20.97 2.35
CA VAL A 57 -16.27 19.55 2.38
C VAL A 57 -15.41 19.28 3.62
N GLY A 58 -16.08 19.10 4.75
CA GLY A 58 -15.51 18.60 6.01
C GLY A 58 -15.64 17.07 6.13
N PRO A 59 -15.25 16.48 7.27
CA PRO A 59 -15.22 15.02 7.46
C PRO A 59 -16.55 14.31 7.15
N ALA A 60 -17.68 14.91 7.51
CA ALA A 60 -19.00 14.33 7.25
C ALA A 60 -19.35 14.31 5.76
N THR A 61 -19.13 15.42 5.06
CA THR A 61 -19.33 15.53 3.59
C THR A 61 -18.40 14.57 2.86
N TRP A 62 -17.14 14.50 3.29
CA TRP A 62 -16.14 13.59 2.74
C TRP A 62 -16.57 12.13 2.86
N ALA A 63 -17.01 11.69 4.04
CA ALA A 63 -17.47 10.33 4.28
C ALA A 63 -18.70 9.95 3.41
N LYS A 64 -19.53 10.92 3.04
CA LYS A 64 -20.68 10.70 2.15
C LYS A 64 -20.28 10.67 0.67
N LEU A 65 -19.32 11.49 0.24
CA LEU A 65 -18.80 11.52 -1.13
C LEU A 65 -17.97 10.28 -1.47
N PHE A 66 -17.24 9.80 -0.47
CA PHE A 66 -16.40 8.62 -0.55
C PHE A 66 -16.92 7.57 0.44
N PRO A 67 -18.19 7.12 0.28
CA PRO A 67 -18.67 6.05 1.13
C PRO A 67 -17.74 4.87 0.86
N SER A 68 -17.20 4.28 1.92
CA SER A 68 -16.48 3.02 1.81
C SER A 68 -17.49 2.00 1.29
N GLN A 69 -17.58 1.85 -0.03
CA GLN A 69 -18.47 0.89 -0.67
C GLN A 69 -17.89 -0.50 -0.45
N SER A 70 -18.25 -1.06 0.69
CA SER A 70 -18.51 -2.47 0.98
C SER A 70 -18.79 -2.55 2.49
N PRO A 71 -19.60 -3.51 3.00
CA PRO A 71 -19.31 -4.03 4.33
C PRO A 71 -17.80 -4.28 4.39
N ALA A 72 -17.16 -4.06 5.55
CA ALA A 72 -15.76 -4.46 5.67
C ALA A 72 -15.62 -5.85 5.04
N PRO A 73 -14.78 -6.07 4.02
CA PRO A 73 -14.35 -7.43 3.79
C PRO A 73 -13.91 -7.96 5.15
N ALA A 74 -14.30 -9.19 5.48
CA ALA A 74 -13.79 -9.82 6.69
C ALA A 74 -12.27 -9.57 6.74
N PRO A 75 -11.72 -9.20 7.91
CA PRO A 75 -10.30 -8.86 8.00
C PRO A 75 -9.50 -9.95 7.29
N LEU A 76 -8.55 -9.52 6.47
CA LEU A 76 -7.79 -10.42 5.61
C LEU A 76 -7.38 -11.69 6.38
N SER A 77 -7.94 -12.82 5.98
CA SER A 77 -7.64 -14.12 6.60
C SER A 77 -6.26 -14.59 6.16
N GLY A 78 -5.49 -15.18 7.06
CA GLY A 78 -4.16 -15.73 6.76
C GLY A 78 -3.21 -15.60 7.94
N SER A 79 -1.95 -15.98 7.73
CA SER A 79 -0.90 -15.79 8.73
C SER A 79 -0.64 -14.30 8.97
N LEU A 80 -0.02 -13.98 10.10
CA LEU A 80 0.44 -12.61 10.36
C LEU A 80 1.37 -12.10 9.26
N ASP A 81 2.19 -12.98 8.68
CA ASP A 81 3.09 -12.66 7.56
C ASP A 81 2.32 -12.23 6.32
N THR A 82 1.25 -12.95 5.94
CA THR A 82 0.36 -12.57 4.83
C THR A 82 -0.28 -11.20 5.07
N ARG A 83 -0.74 -10.94 6.30
CA ARG A 83 -1.38 -9.67 6.68
C ARG A 83 -0.39 -8.50 6.67
N CYS A 84 0.84 -8.72 7.14
CA CYS A 84 1.94 -7.75 7.05
C CYS A 84 2.29 -7.43 5.59
N LEU A 85 2.44 -8.44 4.74
CA LEU A 85 2.76 -8.26 3.33
C LEU A 85 1.65 -7.51 2.59
N ALA A 86 0.40 -7.87 2.82
CA ALA A 86 -0.75 -7.21 2.21
C ALA A 86 -0.82 -5.72 2.59
N LEU A 87 -0.58 -5.37 3.86
CA LEU A 87 -0.56 -3.98 4.30
C LEU A 87 0.55 -3.18 3.62
N THR A 88 1.80 -3.67 3.71
CA THR A 88 2.95 -3.00 3.08
C THR A 88 2.74 -2.89 1.57
N GLY A 89 2.31 -3.97 0.92
CA GLY A 89 2.03 -3.96 -0.52
C GLY A 89 0.90 -3.01 -0.89
N SER A 90 -0.06 -2.78 0.01
CA SER A 90 -1.09 -1.76 -0.22
C SER A 90 -0.52 -0.34 -0.22
N PHE A 91 0.50 -0.07 0.59
CA PHE A 91 1.22 1.21 0.54
C PHE A 91 2.08 1.35 -0.71
N GLU A 92 2.77 0.28 -1.13
CA GLU A 92 3.64 0.29 -2.32
C GLU A 92 2.85 0.47 -3.62
N THR A 93 1.68 -0.18 -3.72
CA THR A 93 0.91 -0.25 -4.96
C THR A 93 -0.25 0.74 -5.04
N GLY A 94 -0.64 1.34 -3.91
CA GLY A 94 -1.86 2.15 -3.82
C GLY A 94 -3.14 1.33 -4.08
N ARG A 95 -3.13 0.03 -3.77
CA ARG A 95 -4.27 -0.88 -3.93
C ARG A 95 -4.45 -1.67 -2.65
N LEU A 96 -5.68 -1.86 -2.17
CA LEU A 96 -5.91 -2.76 -1.03
C LEU A 96 -5.80 -4.22 -1.45
N SER A 97 -5.65 -5.13 -0.49
CA SER A 97 -5.72 -6.57 -0.75
C SER A 97 -7.11 -6.98 -1.29
N PRO A 98 -7.20 -7.92 -2.25
CA PRO A 98 -6.09 -8.68 -2.85
C PRO A 98 -5.39 -7.98 -4.04
N ASP A 99 -5.88 -6.82 -4.48
CA ASP A 99 -5.36 -6.13 -5.67
C ASP A 99 -3.88 -5.69 -5.55
N CYS A 100 -3.37 -5.49 -4.33
CA CYS A 100 -1.95 -5.21 -4.12
C CYS A 100 -1.03 -6.32 -4.66
N PHE A 101 -1.45 -7.59 -4.59
CA PHE A 101 -0.71 -8.74 -5.10
C PHE A 101 -0.75 -8.83 -6.64
N ALA A 102 -1.63 -8.06 -7.29
CA ALA A 102 -1.84 -8.12 -8.74
C ALA A 102 -1.37 -6.85 -9.48
N CYS A 103 -0.68 -5.94 -8.79
CA CYS A 103 -0.23 -4.68 -9.38
C CYS A 103 0.95 -4.92 -10.33
N VAL A 104 0.80 -4.53 -11.59
CA VAL A 104 1.85 -4.61 -12.61
C VAL A 104 2.19 -3.22 -13.15
N ALA A 105 3.48 -2.92 -13.22
CA ALA A 105 4.02 -1.65 -13.72
C ALA A 105 5.07 -1.92 -14.81
N GLY A 106 5.17 -1.01 -15.79
CA GLY A 106 6.21 -1.03 -16.80
C GLY A 106 7.53 -0.39 -16.32
N ASN A 107 8.38 -0.04 -17.27
CA ASN A 107 9.77 0.35 -17.06
C ASN A 107 9.92 1.86 -16.73
N PHE A 108 9.37 2.29 -15.61
CA PHE A 108 9.49 3.69 -15.18
C PHE A 108 10.85 4.05 -14.60
N ASP A 109 11.57 3.06 -14.06
CA ASP A 109 12.77 3.22 -13.24
C ASP A 109 14.00 2.48 -13.80
N GLY A 110 13.90 1.92 -15.01
CA GLY A 110 14.96 1.16 -15.65
C GLY A 110 14.98 -0.32 -15.28
N GLN A 111 13.99 -0.83 -14.51
CA GLN A 111 13.95 -2.22 -14.05
C GLN A 111 13.12 -3.18 -14.91
N GLY A 112 12.69 -2.73 -16.09
CA GLY A 112 11.90 -3.55 -17.02
C GLY A 112 10.45 -3.56 -16.58
N MET A 113 9.98 -4.62 -15.93
CA MET A 113 8.65 -4.64 -15.35
C MET A 113 8.72 -4.97 -13.87
N SER A 114 7.76 -4.42 -13.12
CA SER A 114 7.54 -4.71 -11.71
C SER A 114 6.16 -5.35 -11.53
N PHE A 115 6.06 -6.32 -10.63
CA PHE A 115 4.82 -7.06 -10.41
C PHE A 115 4.63 -7.40 -8.92
N GLY A 116 3.38 -7.43 -8.47
CA GLY A 116 2.91 -7.91 -7.18
C GLY A 116 3.17 -6.97 -5.98
N ALA A 117 2.92 -7.47 -4.76
CA ALA A 117 2.80 -6.65 -3.55
C ALA A 117 4.05 -5.80 -3.24
N LEU A 118 5.27 -6.32 -3.43
CA LEU A 118 6.51 -5.56 -3.21
C LEU A 118 7.13 -5.02 -4.51
N GLN A 119 6.38 -5.06 -5.62
CA GLN A 119 6.87 -4.63 -6.93
C GLN A 119 8.22 -5.31 -7.30
N TRP A 120 8.28 -6.64 -7.15
CA TRP A 120 9.45 -7.41 -7.61
C TRP A 120 9.64 -7.19 -9.10
N ASN A 121 10.90 -7.07 -9.53
CA ASN A 121 11.21 -6.61 -10.87
C ASN A 121 12.31 -7.43 -11.53
N PHE A 122 12.32 -7.41 -12.87
CA PHE A 122 13.32 -8.13 -13.65
C PHE A 122 14.71 -7.50 -13.55
N GLY A 123 14.78 -6.18 -13.47
CA GLY A 123 16.02 -5.40 -13.40
C GLY A 123 16.77 -5.53 -12.07
N GLN A 124 16.23 -6.18 -11.05
CA GLN A 124 16.98 -6.55 -9.85
C GLN A 124 17.09 -8.06 -9.70
N GLY A 125 16.51 -8.83 -10.63
CA GLY A 125 16.47 -10.28 -10.53
C GLY A 125 15.49 -10.78 -9.46
N THR A 126 14.61 -9.91 -8.94
CA THR A 126 13.75 -10.25 -7.80
C THR A 126 12.45 -10.91 -8.23
N LEU A 127 11.97 -10.69 -9.46
CA LEU A 127 10.73 -11.28 -9.96
C LEU A 127 10.90 -12.70 -10.53
N GLN A 128 12.05 -12.97 -11.15
CA GLN A 128 12.33 -14.24 -11.83
C GLN A 128 12.20 -15.45 -10.88
N PRO A 129 12.70 -15.43 -9.62
CA PRO A 129 12.54 -16.55 -8.71
C PRO A 129 11.08 -16.88 -8.40
N LEU A 130 10.20 -15.88 -8.26
CA LEU A 130 8.77 -16.09 -8.00
C LEU A 130 8.10 -16.78 -9.20
N LEU A 131 8.36 -16.28 -10.41
CA LEU A 131 7.80 -16.86 -11.63
C LEU A 131 8.33 -18.29 -11.87
N LYS A 132 9.61 -18.57 -11.58
CA LYS A 132 10.17 -19.92 -11.67
C LYS A 132 9.48 -20.89 -10.71
N GLN A 133 9.23 -20.47 -9.47
CA GLN A 133 8.44 -21.26 -8.53
C GLN A 133 7.03 -21.53 -9.06
N MET A 134 6.38 -20.52 -9.64
CA MET A 134 5.06 -20.68 -10.27
C MET A 134 5.09 -21.72 -11.39
N PHE A 135 6.07 -21.64 -12.30
CA PHE A 135 6.20 -22.56 -13.43
C PHE A 135 6.53 -23.99 -13.02
N THR A 136 7.16 -24.16 -11.85
CA THR A 136 7.62 -25.47 -11.36
C THR A 136 6.55 -26.14 -10.49
N ASN A 137 5.96 -25.39 -9.57
CA ASN A 137 5.09 -25.93 -8.53
C ASN A 137 3.60 -25.84 -8.88
N HIS A 138 3.22 -24.95 -9.81
CA HIS A 138 1.82 -24.63 -10.16
C HIS A 138 1.68 -24.43 -11.68
N VAL A 139 2.25 -25.34 -12.46
CA VAL A 139 2.29 -25.26 -13.93
C VAL A 139 0.89 -25.24 -14.56
N ASP A 140 -0.08 -25.91 -13.95
CA ASP A 140 -1.48 -25.95 -14.36
C ASP A 140 -2.15 -24.57 -14.27
N VAL A 141 -1.92 -23.85 -13.17
CA VAL A 141 -2.41 -22.48 -12.97
C VAL A 141 -1.72 -21.54 -13.95
N ALA A 142 -0.39 -21.63 -14.10
CA ALA A 142 0.36 -20.83 -15.06
C ALA A 142 -0.11 -21.09 -16.51
N THR A 143 -0.40 -22.34 -16.87
CA THR A 143 -0.92 -22.71 -18.19
C THR A 143 -2.31 -22.14 -18.40
N THR A 144 -3.17 -22.19 -17.38
CA THR A 144 -4.52 -21.60 -17.43
C THR A 144 -4.47 -20.09 -17.65
N VAL A 145 -3.57 -19.39 -16.95
CA VAL A 145 -3.45 -17.92 -17.02
C VAL A 145 -2.83 -17.44 -18.33
N PHE A 146 -1.71 -18.03 -18.74
CA PHE A 146 -0.93 -17.52 -19.89
C PHE A 146 -1.25 -18.22 -21.20
N GLY A 147 -1.86 -19.41 -21.17
CA GLY A 147 -2.18 -20.20 -22.36
C GLY A 147 -0.98 -20.38 -23.29
N SER A 148 -1.17 -20.06 -24.57
CA SER A 148 -0.10 -20.12 -25.59
C SER A 148 1.05 -19.14 -25.37
N ASN A 149 0.90 -18.15 -24.47
CA ASN A 149 1.97 -17.20 -24.14
C ASN A 149 2.93 -17.72 -23.08
N LEU A 150 2.62 -18.84 -22.40
CA LEU A 150 3.43 -19.34 -21.28
C LEU A 150 4.87 -19.64 -21.69
N SER A 151 5.06 -20.32 -22.83
CA SER A 151 6.40 -20.68 -23.32
C SER A 151 7.30 -19.47 -23.52
N ARG A 152 6.78 -18.41 -24.13
CA ARG A 152 7.51 -17.14 -24.32
C ARG A 152 7.92 -16.51 -22.99
N LEU A 153 7.05 -16.53 -21.99
CA LEU A 153 7.38 -16.00 -20.67
C LEU A 153 8.42 -16.90 -19.96
N GLN A 154 8.31 -18.22 -20.08
CA GLN A 154 9.27 -19.16 -19.53
C GLN A 154 10.66 -18.96 -20.14
N GLU A 155 10.76 -18.83 -21.47
CA GLU A 155 12.02 -18.54 -22.17
C GLU A 155 12.65 -17.23 -21.67
N ALA A 156 11.84 -16.19 -21.50
CA ALA A 156 12.29 -14.91 -20.95
C ALA A 156 12.88 -15.06 -19.53
N VAL A 157 12.16 -15.75 -18.65
CA VAL A 157 12.54 -15.92 -17.24
C VAL A 157 13.74 -16.87 -17.04
N HIS A 158 13.87 -17.91 -17.88
CA HIS A 158 14.98 -18.86 -17.81
C HIS A 158 16.24 -18.35 -18.53
N GLY A 159 16.08 -17.51 -19.57
CA GLY A 159 17.19 -16.89 -20.31
C GLY A 159 18.00 -15.84 -19.54
N GLY A 160 17.71 -15.64 -18.25
CA GLY A 160 18.44 -14.71 -17.39
C GLY A 160 17.93 -13.28 -17.46
N ARG A 161 18.71 -12.36 -16.87
CA ARG A 161 18.33 -10.96 -16.70
C ARG A 161 18.04 -10.27 -18.04
N ASP A 162 18.95 -10.38 -19.01
CA ASP A 162 18.84 -9.63 -20.27
C ASP A 162 17.67 -10.11 -21.13
N SER A 163 17.38 -11.41 -21.10
CA SER A 163 16.20 -11.99 -21.75
C SER A 163 14.91 -11.48 -21.11
N ALA A 164 14.83 -11.47 -19.77
CA ALA A 164 13.69 -10.95 -19.04
C ALA A 164 13.46 -9.44 -19.27
N MET A 165 14.55 -8.65 -19.33
CA MET A 165 14.49 -7.22 -19.65
C MET A 165 14.00 -6.98 -21.08
N SER A 166 14.52 -7.74 -22.05
CA SER A 166 14.10 -7.66 -23.45
C SER A 166 12.62 -8.04 -23.61
N PHE A 167 12.17 -9.06 -22.88
CA PHE A 167 10.78 -9.45 -22.81
C PHE A 167 9.90 -8.32 -22.24
N ALA A 168 10.27 -7.70 -21.12
CA ALA A 168 9.53 -6.58 -20.55
C ALA A 168 9.35 -5.43 -21.54
N VAL A 169 10.44 -5.02 -22.22
CA VAL A 169 10.38 -4.00 -23.28
C VAL A 169 9.41 -4.40 -24.39
N SER A 170 9.41 -5.69 -24.79
CA SER A 170 8.57 -6.18 -25.88
C SER A 170 7.06 -6.18 -25.59
N ILE A 171 6.66 -6.11 -24.31
CA ILE A 171 5.25 -6.12 -23.89
C ILE A 171 4.74 -4.77 -23.38
N GLN A 172 5.57 -3.72 -23.48
CA GLN A 172 5.25 -2.38 -23.00
C GLN A 172 4.65 -1.47 -24.09
N ASP A 173 3.96 -0.41 -23.64
CA ASP A 173 3.60 0.74 -24.45
C ASP A 173 4.81 1.53 -24.96
N THR A 174 4.54 2.43 -25.90
CA THR A 174 5.57 3.26 -26.55
C THR A 174 6.24 4.22 -25.57
N SER A 175 5.58 4.54 -24.45
CA SER A 175 6.18 5.34 -23.39
C SER A 175 7.06 4.51 -22.44
N GLY A 176 6.98 3.19 -22.53
CA GLY A 176 7.63 2.24 -21.62
C GLY A 176 6.94 2.13 -20.25
N LYS A 177 5.84 2.85 -20.04
CA LYS A 177 5.23 3.06 -18.71
C LYS A 177 4.21 1.99 -18.36
N SER A 178 3.37 1.56 -19.31
CA SER A 178 2.40 0.49 -19.06
C SER A 178 2.76 -0.79 -19.78
N ILE A 179 2.47 -1.93 -19.14
CA ILE A 179 2.34 -3.22 -19.82
C ILE A 179 1.08 -3.17 -20.69
N LYS A 180 1.16 -3.70 -21.92
CA LYS A 180 0.04 -3.83 -22.85
C LYS A 180 -0.82 -5.05 -22.56
N ASP A 181 -2.06 -4.99 -23.00
CA ASP A 181 -2.86 -6.20 -23.15
C ASP A 181 -2.32 -7.10 -24.28
N PRO A 182 -2.46 -8.44 -24.16
CA PRO A 182 -3.13 -9.16 -23.08
C PRO A 182 -2.27 -9.39 -21.82
N TRP A 183 -0.98 -9.05 -21.84
CA TRP A 183 -0.04 -9.34 -20.75
C TRP A 183 -0.45 -8.71 -19.42
N LYS A 184 -0.94 -7.47 -19.45
CA LYS A 184 -1.43 -6.79 -18.25
C LYS A 184 -2.56 -7.57 -17.57
N GLN A 185 -3.53 -8.06 -18.33
CA GLN A 185 -4.62 -8.89 -17.82
C GLN A 185 -4.14 -10.26 -17.31
N MET A 186 -3.20 -10.91 -18.01
CA MET A 186 -2.66 -12.21 -17.58
C MET A 186 -1.88 -12.08 -16.26
N PHE A 187 -1.00 -11.08 -16.11
CA PHE A 187 -0.31 -10.84 -14.84
C PHE A 187 -1.27 -10.46 -13.72
N ARG A 188 -2.29 -9.63 -14.01
CA ARG A 188 -3.33 -9.34 -13.02
C ARG A 188 -4.06 -10.61 -12.58
N ALA A 189 -4.43 -11.49 -13.52
CA ALA A 189 -5.06 -12.76 -13.21
C ALA A 189 -4.16 -13.66 -12.35
N LEU A 190 -2.87 -13.74 -12.67
CA LEU A 190 -1.88 -14.49 -11.88
C LEU A 190 -1.79 -13.97 -10.43
N GLY A 191 -1.67 -12.65 -10.23
CA GLY A 191 -1.50 -12.08 -8.89
C GLY A 191 -2.74 -12.20 -7.99
N LEU A 192 -3.89 -12.50 -8.59
CA LEU A 192 -5.12 -12.79 -7.86
C LEU A 192 -5.27 -14.28 -7.50
N THR A 193 -4.39 -15.18 -7.97
CA THR A 193 -4.48 -16.59 -7.58
C THR A 193 -3.88 -16.83 -6.19
N PRO A 194 -4.47 -17.71 -5.36
CA PRO A 194 -3.93 -18.06 -4.05
C PRO A 194 -2.50 -18.60 -4.10
N GLU A 195 -2.15 -19.35 -5.15
CA GLU A 195 -0.83 -19.95 -5.34
C GLU A 195 0.25 -18.88 -5.51
N TYR A 196 -0.01 -17.88 -6.35
CA TYR A 196 0.97 -16.82 -6.56
C TYR A 196 1.09 -15.92 -5.33
N GLN A 197 -0.03 -15.62 -4.65
CA GLN A 197 0.01 -14.89 -3.37
C GLN A 197 0.82 -15.65 -2.31
N ALA A 198 0.72 -16.97 -2.24
CA ALA A 198 1.54 -17.79 -1.35
C ALA A 198 3.04 -17.74 -1.71
N ILE A 199 3.37 -17.69 -3.00
CA ILE A 199 4.75 -17.49 -3.48
C ILE A 199 5.27 -16.12 -3.09
N GLU A 200 4.47 -15.05 -3.23
CA GLU A 200 4.83 -13.71 -2.78
C GLU A 200 5.10 -13.66 -1.27
N VAL A 201 4.21 -14.27 -0.49
CA VAL A 201 4.35 -14.38 0.98
C VAL A 201 5.65 -15.09 1.34
N SER A 202 5.92 -16.27 0.77
CA SER A 202 7.14 -17.03 1.08
C SER A 202 8.41 -16.30 0.62
N SER A 203 8.35 -15.59 -0.51
CA SER A 203 9.49 -14.81 -1.03
C SER A 203 9.85 -13.61 -0.16
N ALA A 204 8.95 -13.16 0.73
CA ALA A 204 9.22 -12.11 1.71
C ALA A 204 9.84 -12.62 3.03
N ALA A 205 10.17 -13.93 3.16
CA ALA A 205 10.65 -14.55 4.40
C ALA A 205 11.79 -13.80 5.11
N ALA A 206 12.78 -13.31 4.35
CA ALA A 206 13.91 -12.57 4.90
C ALA A 206 13.51 -11.25 5.58
N TYR A 207 12.42 -10.62 5.13
CA TYR A 207 11.86 -9.42 5.76
C TYR A 207 11.14 -9.76 7.06
N TYR A 208 10.40 -10.87 7.14
CA TYR A 208 9.78 -11.31 8.40
C TYR A 208 10.85 -11.66 9.45
N GLY A 209 11.94 -12.31 9.05
CA GLY A 209 13.07 -12.58 9.95
C GLY A 209 13.67 -11.30 10.53
N ARG A 210 13.92 -10.29 9.69
CA ARG A 210 14.42 -8.98 10.13
C ARG A 210 13.42 -8.24 11.02
N ALA A 211 12.15 -8.25 10.66
CA ALA A 211 11.08 -7.69 11.48
C ALA A 211 11.08 -8.33 12.88
N LEU A 212 11.46 -9.62 13.01
CA LEU A 212 11.44 -10.33 14.28
C LEU A 212 12.58 -9.90 15.17
N SER A 213 13.75 -9.78 14.56
CA SER A 213 14.91 -9.21 15.24
C SER A 213 14.58 -7.80 15.74
N LEU A 214 14.01 -6.95 14.89
CA LEU A 214 13.65 -5.59 15.27
C LEU A 214 12.58 -5.56 16.39
N CYS A 215 11.54 -6.40 16.32
CA CYS A 215 10.56 -6.49 17.40
C CYS A 215 11.23 -6.83 18.74
N LYS A 216 12.15 -7.80 18.76
CA LYS A 216 12.93 -8.16 19.95
C LYS A 216 13.83 -7.01 20.41
N ASP A 217 14.52 -6.36 19.49
CA ASP A 217 15.45 -5.26 19.75
C ASP A 217 14.77 -4.04 20.40
N TYR A 218 13.51 -3.78 20.02
CA TYR A 218 12.73 -2.65 20.53
C TYR A 218 11.67 -3.08 21.56
N GLY A 219 11.56 -4.38 21.87
CA GLY A 219 10.55 -4.95 22.76
C GLY A 219 9.12 -4.60 22.32
N LEU A 220 8.84 -4.71 21.03
CA LEU A 220 7.48 -4.65 20.47
C LEU A 220 6.95 -6.09 20.34
N TRP A 221 5.70 -6.31 20.69
CA TRP A 221 5.12 -7.66 20.84
C TRP A 221 3.80 -7.84 20.09
N THR A 222 3.20 -6.75 19.61
CA THR A 222 1.88 -6.79 18.98
C THR A 222 1.93 -7.07 17.48
N GLN A 223 0.80 -7.49 16.91
CA GLN A 223 0.63 -7.65 15.46
C GLN A 223 0.93 -6.35 14.70
N ARG A 224 0.52 -5.18 15.21
CA ARG A 224 0.90 -3.88 14.63
C ARG A 224 2.39 -3.56 14.80
N GLY A 225 3.00 -3.92 15.94
CA GLY A 225 4.45 -3.81 16.13
C GLY A 225 5.23 -4.61 15.08
N ARG A 226 4.77 -5.85 14.83
CA ARG A 226 5.28 -6.73 13.78
C ARG A 226 5.16 -6.10 12.39
N ALA A 227 3.98 -5.59 12.06
CA ALA A 227 3.72 -4.95 10.78
C ALA A 227 4.58 -3.69 10.56
N LEU A 228 4.76 -2.87 11.61
CA LEU A 228 5.62 -1.68 11.56
C LEU A 228 7.07 -2.05 11.27
N MET A 229 7.60 -3.07 11.95
CA MET A 229 8.98 -3.51 11.75
C MET A 229 9.18 -4.21 10.40
N PHE A 230 8.16 -4.90 9.89
CA PHE A 230 8.16 -5.44 8.53
C PHE A 230 8.19 -4.32 7.49
N ASP A 231 7.34 -3.30 7.61
CA ASP A 231 7.32 -2.13 6.73
C ASP A 231 8.67 -1.39 6.70
N ILE A 232 9.29 -1.18 7.87
CA ILE A 232 10.63 -0.59 7.99
C ILE A 232 11.68 -1.48 7.29
N SER A 233 11.59 -2.80 7.45
CA SER A 233 12.53 -3.74 6.81
C SER A 233 12.43 -3.70 5.29
N VAL A 234 11.22 -3.53 4.74
CA VAL A 234 10.97 -3.42 3.30
C VAL A 234 11.40 -2.05 2.77
N GLN A 235 10.88 -0.97 3.35
CA GLN A 235 11.05 0.38 2.82
C GLN A 235 12.44 0.97 3.10
N ASN A 236 13.05 0.59 4.21
CA ASN A 236 14.26 1.24 4.71
C ASN A 236 15.42 0.28 4.95
N GLY A 237 15.20 -1.03 4.82
CA GLY A 237 16.20 -2.07 5.08
C GLY A 237 16.42 -2.35 6.57
N SER A 238 16.65 -1.29 7.37
CA SER A 238 16.84 -1.34 8.83
C SER A 238 16.66 0.06 9.47
N ILE A 239 16.89 0.14 10.79
CA ILE A 239 17.03 1.38 11.56
C ILE A 239 18.52 1.62 11.83
N PRO A 240 19.11 2.76 11.41
CA PRO A 240 20.52 3.06 11.69
C PRO A 240 20.82 3.16 13.20
N ASP A 241 22.03 2.80 13.62
CA ASP A 241 22.42 2.79 15.05
C ASP A 241 22.32 4.16 15.74
N SER A 242 22.57 5.24 14.99
CA SER A 242 22.37 6.61 15.48
C SER A 242 20.90 6.87 15.83
N VAL A 243 19.97 6.39 15.00
CA VAL A 243 18.52 6.50 15.22
C VAL A 243 18.07 5.56 16.34
N ARG A 244 18.62 4.34 16.39
CA ARG A 244 18.38 3.38 17.47
C ARG A 244 18.67 3.98 18.84
N SER A 245 19.82 4.64 18.97
CA SER A 245 20.23 5.29 20.24
C SER A 245 19.22 6.34 20.69
N LEU A 246 18.67 7.12 19.75
CA LEU A 246 17.62 8.12 20.03
C LEU A 246 16.31 7.45 20.45
N ILE A 247 15.88 6.40 19.73
CA ILE A 247 14.67 5.64 20.07
C ILE A 247 14.75 5.08 21.50
N LEU A 248 15.88 4.44 21.85
CA LEU A 248 16.07 3.88 23.19
C LEU A 248 16.15 4.96 24.27
N ALA A 249 16.63 6.15 23.94
CA ALA A 249 16.61 7.30 24.85
C ALA A 249 15.18 7.79 25.10
N ASP A 250 14.36 7.89 24.06
CA ASP A 250 12.95 8.29 24.18
C ASP A 250 12.11 7.22 24.89
N PHE A 251 12.41 5.93 24.70
CA PHE A 251 11.74 4.85 25.43
C PHE A 251 11.89 4.99 26.94
N ARG A 252 13.03 5.48 27.43
CA ARG A 252 13.24 5.73 28.88
C ARG A 252 12.38 6.87 29.43
N GLN A 253 11.80 7.70 28.56
CA GLN A 253 10.90 8.79 28.94
C GLN A 253 9.42 8.37 28.91
N VAL A 254 9.11 7.17 28.39
CA VAL A 254 7.75 6.63 28.42
C VAL A 254 7.34 6.36 29.86
N SER A 255 6.16 6.85 30.24
CA SER A 255 5.69 6.73 31.62
C SER A 255 5.50 5.27 32.02
N PRO A 256 6.07 4.82 33.16
CA PRO A 256 5.93 3.45 33.64
C PRO A 256 4.52 3.11 34.16
N SER A 257 3.64 4.12 34.27
CA SER A 257 2.25 3.95 34.72
C SER A 257 1.27 3.59 33.61
N LEU A 258 1.72 3.59 32.35
CA LEU A 258 0.90 3.21 31.20
C LEU A 258 0.55 1.72 31.23
N SER A 259 -0.60 1.39 30.64
CA SER A 259 -0.93 -0.01 30.34
C SER A 259 0.08 -0.62 29.36
N ALA A 260 0.10 -1.94 29.24
CA ALA A 260 0.97 -2.63 28.27
C ALA A 260 0.67 -2.17 26.83
N GLU A 261 -0.60 -2.01 26.48
CA GLU A 261 -1.07 -1.54 25.17
C GLU A 261 -0.69 -0.07 24.91
N ASP A 262 -0.88 0.81 25.90
CA ASP A 262 -0.50 2.22 25.76
C ASP A 262 1.02 2.40 25.67
N THR A 263 1.77 1.56 26.40
CA THR A 263 3.24 1.51 26.31
C THR A 263 3.68 1.05 24.93
N GLU A 264 3.08 -0.02 24.40
CA GLU A 264 3.34 -0.51 23.04
C GLU A 264 3.06 0.59 22.00
N LEU A 265 1.89 1.24 22.06
CA LEU A 265 1.52 2.31 21.16
C LEU A 265 2.50 3.50 21.24
N ALA A 266 2.87 3.92 22.45
CA ALA A 266 3.86 4.98 22.65
C ALA A 266 5.22 4.63 22.02
N LYS A 267 5.69 3.39 22.21
CA LYS A 267 6.94 2.91 21.61
C LYS A 267 6.87 2.83 20.09
N MET A 268 5.77 2.33 19.52
CA MET A 268 5.56 2.32 18.07
C MET A 268 5.57 3.73 17.48
N ARG A 269 4.91 4.70 18.14
CA ARG A 269 4.94 6.12 17.73
C ARG A 269 6.36 6.69 17.73
N ILE A 270 7.14 6.40 18.76
CA ILE A 270 8.55 6.84 18.84
C ILE A 270 9.36 6.24 17.68
N VAL A 271 9.27 4.93 17.46
CA VAL A 271 9.97 4.25 16.35
C VAL A 271 9.56 4.85 15.00
N ALA A 272 8.26 5.03 14.76
CA ALA A 272 7.72 5.60 13.54
C ALA A 272 8.27 7.01 13.26
N ASN A 273 8.21 7.89 14.27
CA ASN A 273 8.69 9.26 14.15
C ASN A 273 10.21 9.34 13.95
N ARG A 274 11.00 8.63 14.77
CA ARG A 274 12.47 8.64 14.67
C ARG A 274 12.96 8.03 13.37
N ARG A 275 12.33 6.95 12.91
CA ARG A 275 12.69 6.38 11.61
C ARG A 275 12.35 7.35 10.48
N ALA A 276 11.20 8.02 10.53
CA ALA A 276 10.82 9.00 9.52
C ALA A 276 11.75 10.22 9.48
N GLU A 277 12.18 10.74 10.64
CA GLU A 277 13.12 11.87 10.75
C GLU A 277 14.47 11.59 10.09
N ALA A 278 14.90 10.34 10.06
CA ALA A 278 16.11 9.90 9.40
C ALA A 278 15.89 9.50 7.92
N ALA A 279 14.75 9.84 7.32
CA ALA A 279 14.57 9.81 5.87
C ALA A 279 15.16 11.07 5.22
N ARG A 280 15.22 11.11 3.88
CA ARG A 280 15.60 12.34 3.18
C ARG A 280 14.57 13.43 3.48
N PRO A 281 14.97 14.71 3.67
CA PRO A 281 14.06 15.78 4.10
C PRO A 281 12.73 15.88 3.33
N ALA A 282 12.77 15.71 2.01
CA ALA A 282 11.59 15.76 1.15
C ALA A 282 10.56 14.64 1.40
N PHE A 283 10.97 13.53 2.02
CA PHE A 283 10.13 12.36 2.26
C PHE A 283 9.79 12.13 3.74
N VAL A 284 10.28 12.98 4.66
CA VAL A 284 10.08 12.78 6.10
C VAL A 284 8.61 12.64 6.45
N GLU A 285 7.75 13.55 5.99
CA GLU A 285 6.33 13.55 6.35
C GLU A 285 5.53 12.43 5.66
N ASP A 286 5.94 12.03 4.46
CA ASP A 286 5.34 10.89 3.77
C ASP A 286 5.64 9.59 4.52
N VAL A 287 6.92 9.37 4.86
CA VAL A 287 7.38 8.23 5.64
C VAL A 287 6.74 8.24 7.04
N ARG A 288 6.63 9.40 7.69
CA ARG A 288 6.00 9.56 9.00
C ARG A 288 4.53 9.16 8.95
N ARG A 289 3.79 9.67 7.96
CA ARG A 289 2.36 9.39 7.80
C ARG A 289 2.11 7.89 7.61
N ARG A 290 2.90 7.23 6.76
CA ARG A 290 2.82 5.79 6.55
C ARG A 290 3.09 4.99 7.83
N LYS A 291 4.18 5.29 8.55
CA LYS A 291 4.53 4.53 9.76
C LYS A 291 3.59 4.78 10.92
N LEU A 292 3.13 6.02 11.08
CA LEU A 292 2.10 6.34 12.07
C LEU A 292 0.76 5.70 11.71
N CYS A 293 0.39 5.57 10.44
CA CYS A 293 -0.80 4.80 10.06
C CYS A 293 -0.77 3.38 10.61
N ILE A 294 0.40 2.73 10.60
CA ILE A 294 0.58 1.39 11.18
C ILE A 294 0.49 1.45 12.71
N ALA A 295 1.25 2.33 13.34
CA ALA A 295 1.27 2.45 14.81
C ALA A 295 -0.11 2.80 15.39
N GLU A 296 -0.81 3.75 14.79
CA GLU A 296 -2.15 4.21 15.19
C GLU A 296 -3.25 3.23 14.76
N GLY A 297 -2.97 2.34 13.81
CA GLY A 297 -3.94 1.36 13.28
C GLY A 297 -4.96 1.96 12.33
N LYS A 298 -4.86 3.26 12.07
CA LYS A 298 -5.69 3.98 11.11
C LYS A 298 -4.97 5.20 10.60
N GLY A 299 -5.28 5.61 9.38
CA GLY A 299 -4.67 6.77 8.76
C GLY A 299 -4.99 6.89 7.28
N VAL A 300 -4.43 7.90 6.65
CA VAL A 300 -4.53 8.10 5.19
C VAL A 300 -3.13 8.10 4.62
N VAL A 301 -2.85 7.24 3.64
CA VAL A 301 -1.54 7.16 2.94
C VAL A 301 -1.82 7.20 1.45
N HIS A 302 -1.16 8.11 0.72
CA HIS A 302 -1.37 8.32 -0.72
C HIS A 302 -2.85 8.46 -1.14
N GLY A 303 -3.67 9.11 -0.32
CA GLY A 303 -5.11 9.30 -0.58
C GLY A 303 -6.03 8.12 -0.21
N ILE A 304 -5.47 7.01 0.26
CA ILE A 304 -6.22 5.81 0.65
C ILE A 304 -6.39 5.79 2.16
N THR A 305 -7.61 5.53 2.62
CA THR A 305 -7.92 5.38 4.06
C THR A 305 -7.68 3.95 4.50
N TYR A 306 -6.94 3.80 5.60
CA TYR A 306 -6.59 2.53 6.21
C TYR A 306 -7.23 2.41 7.60
N ASP A 307 -7.77 1.23 7.86
CA ASP A 307 -8.21 0.74 9.17
C ASP A 307 -7.65 -0.68 9.30
N LEU A 308 -6.54 -0.80 10.03
CA LEU A 308 -5.71 -2.00 10.05
C LEU A 308 -6.44 -3.19 10.67
N ALA A 309 -7.20 -2.97 11.74
CA ALA A 309 -7.98 -4.01 12.39
C ALA A 309 -9.09 -4.49 11.44
N ARG A 310 -9.82 -3.57 10.81
CA ARG A 310 -10.95 -3.90 9.94
C ARG A 310 -10.53 -4.52 8.62
N GLN A 311 -9.48 -4.00 7.97
CA GLN A 311 -9.09 -4.40 6.62
C GLN A 311 -8.05 -5.53 6.62
N PHE A 312 -7.17 -5.58 7.62
CA PHE A 312 -6.03 -6.50 7.68
C PHE A 312 -6.02 -7.37 8.94
N GLY A 313 -6.96 -7.18 9.87
CA GLY A 313 -6.97 -7.88 11.16
C GLY A 313 -5.80 -7.52 12.08
N LEU A 314 -5.10 -6.40 11.84
CA LEU A 314 -3.90 -6.03 12.59
C LEU A 314 -4.24 -5.07 13.73
N ASP A 315 -4.09 -5.52 14.97
CA ASP A 315 -4.42 -4.79 16.18
C ASP A 315 -3.30 -4.85 17.25
N LEU A 316 -3.64 -4.64 18.52
CA LEU A 316 -2.71 -4.76 19.66
C LEU A 316 -2.69 -6.15 20.30
N GLU A 317 -3.24 -7.17 19.64
CA GLU A 317 -3.08 -8.55 20.10
C GLU A 317 -1.64 -9.04 19.88
N SER A 318 -1.31 -10.15 20.53
CA SER A 318 -0.01 -10.83 20.40
C SER A 318 0.31 -11.16 18.94
N ALA A 319 1.58 -10.96 18.56
CA ALA A 319 2.14 -11.42 17.29
C ALA A 319 2.58 -12.89 17.30
N ASP A 320 2.70 -13.49 18.49
CA ASP A 320 3.05 -14.90 18.73
C ASP A 320 1.80 -15.75 19.01
#